data_AF-U3TYL9-F1
#
_entry.id   AF-U3TYL9-F1
#
_cell.length_a   1.000
_cell.length_b   1.000
_cell.length_c   1.000
_cell.angle_alpha   90.00
_cell.angle_beta   90.00
_cell.angle_gamma   90.00
#
_symmetry.space_group_name_H-M   'P 1'
#
loop_
_entity.id
_entity.type
_entity.pdbx_description
1 polymer ?
#
loop_
_entity_poly.entity_id
_entity_poly.type
_entity_poly.pdbx_seq_one_letter_code
_entity_poly.pdbx_strand_id
1 'polypeptide(L)'
;MSEKQLTFTQRHHQLTNINVWTADSLWLAFDVRPSGASFTSLTIERVNVHSGAVEVLYQARNGAHVGVVTVSPDLPPRYVCIHGPEHPDGTGTMTFITGAA
;
A
#
# COMPACT_ATOMS: atom_id res chain seq x y z
N MET A 1 0.13 -4.20 27.70
CA MET A 1 -0.70 -4.38 26.49
C MET A 1 -0.21 -5.62 25.78
N SER A 2 -1.10 -6.50 25.35
CA SER A 2 -0.76 -7.60 24.44
C SER A 2 -0.72 -7.09 23.01
N GLU A 3 0.25 -7.56 22.22
CA GLU A 3 0.27 -7.33 20.78
C GLU A 3 -0.97 -7.97 20.13
N LYS A 4 -1.51 -7.33 19.08
CA LYS A 4 -2.61 -7.86 18.27
C LYS A 4 -2.13 -8.06 16.83
N GLN A 5 -2.16 -9.30 16.37
CA GLN A 5 -1.95 -9.62 14.96
C GLN A 5 -3.21 -9.25 14.15
N LEU A 6 -3.05 -8.46 13.09
CA LEU A 6 -4.15 -7.98 12.24
C LEU A 6 -4.33 -8.80 10.96
N THR A 7 -3.24 -9.30 10.39
CA THR A 7 -3.24 -10.08 9.15
C THR A 7 -2.57 -11.43 9.37
N PHE A 8 -3.03 -12.45 8.62
CA PHE A 8 -2.63 -13.84 8.82
C PHE A 8 -2.02 -14.51 7.57
N THR A 9 -2.15 -13.87 6.41
CA THR A 9 -1.56 -14.37 5.17
C THR A 9 -0.04 -14.44 5.28
N GLN A 10 0.56 -15.57 4.91
CA GLN A 10 2.02 -15.76 4.93
C GLN A 10 2.71 -15.02 3.78
N ARG A 11 2.76 -13.70 3.90
CA ARG A 11 3.44 -12.80 2.97
C ARG A 11 3.89 -11.54 3.72
N HIS A 12 4.54 -10.66 3.01
CA HIS A 12 5.03 -9.41 3.57
C HIS A 12 3.91 -8.37 3.70
N HIS A 13 4.06 -7.50 4.70
CA HIS A 13 3.16 -6.38 4.99
C HIS A 13 4.05 -5.20 5.40
N GLN A 14 4.47 -4.39 4.42
CA GLN A 14 5.39 -3.28 4.63
C GLN A 14 4.61 -2.01 4.93
N LEU A 15 4.96 -1.38 6.05
CA LEU A 15 4.51 -0.05 6.41
C LEU A 15 5.58 0.96 6.02
N THR A 16 5.17 2.05 5.38
CA THR A 16 6.00 3.26 5.27
C THR A 16 6.15 3.88 6.66
N ASN A 17 7.23 4.62 6.87
CA ASN A 17 7.58 5.22 8.17
C ASN A 17 6.68 6.41 8.58
N ILE A 18 5.76 6.85 7.73
CA ILE A 18 4.86 7.98 7.97
C ILE A 18 3.46 7.72 7.39
N ASN A 19 2.44 8.36 7.96
CA ASN A 19 1.10 8.49 7.38
C ASN A 19 0.50 7.18 6.85
N VAL A 20 0.49 6.12 7.66
CA VAL A 20 -0.07 4.81 7.26
C VAL A 20 -1.51 4.59 7.75
N TRP A 21 -2.04 5.48 8.58
CA TRP A 21 -3.37 5.39 9.17
C TRP A 21 -4.36 6.29 8.44
N THR A 22 -5.60 5.83 8.30
CA THR A 22 -6.72 6.73 8.00
C THR A 22 -7.02 7.65 9.19
N ALA A 23 -7.58 8.83 8.91
CA ALA A 23 -7.85 9.84 9.93
C ALA A 23 -8.80 9.36 11.05
N ASP A 24 -9.70 8.43 10.73
CA ASP A 24 -10.62 7.80 11.67
C ASP A 24 -9.98 6.67 12.51
N SER A 25 -8.70 6.36 12.28
CA SER A 25 -7.94 5.29 12.92
C SER A 25 -8.52 3.88 12.73
N LEU A 26 -9.41 3.68 11.74
CA LEU A 26 -10.02 2.39 11.48
C LEU A 26 -9.18 1.50 10.57
N TRP A 27 -8.34 2.09 9.71
CA TRP A 27 -7.62 1.37 8.67
C TRP A 27 -6.12 1.70 8.66
N LEU A 28 -5.32 0.67 8.43
CA LEU A 28 -3.88 0.74 8.23
C LEU A 28 -3.53 0.31 6.80
N ALA A 29 -2.86 1.17 6.03
CA ALA A 29 -2.45 0.89 4.66
C ALA A 29 -1.02 0.30 4.61
N PHE A 30 -0.80 -0.67 3.73
CA PHE A 30 0.48 -1.33 3.54
C PHE A 30 0.70 -1.77 2.09
N ASP A 31 1.95 -2.02 1.72
CA ASP A 31 2.32 -2.72 0.50
C ASP A 31 2.85 -4.13 0.82
N VAL A 32 2.95 -5.01 -0.19
CA VAL A 32 3.32 -6.43 0.02
C VAL A 32 4.73 -6.77 -0.47
N ARG A 33 5.62 -5.78 -0.56
CA ARG A 33 6.99 -5.98 -1.04
C ARG A 33 7.78 -6.85 -0.07
N PRO A 34 8.64 -7.75 -0.58
CA PRO A 34 9.42 -8.65 0.28
C PRO A 34 10.47 -7.94 1.13
N SER A 35 10.96 -6.80 0.67
CA SER A 35 11.85 -5.92 1.40
C SER A 35 11.67 -4.48 0.93
N GLY A 36 12.11 -3.51 1.74
CA GLY A 36 12.04 -2.09 1.38
C GLY A 36 12.83 -1.73 0.12
N ALA A 37 13.86 -2.51 -0.23
CA ALA A 37 14.68 -2.34 -1.43
C ALA A 37 14.13 -3.06 -2.67
N SER A 38 13.13 -3.94 -2.51
CA SER A 38 12.46 -4.60 -3.62
C SER A 38 11.28 -3.76 -4.08
N PHE A 39 11.08 -3.65 -5.40
CA PHE A 39 9.95 -2.94 -6.00
C PHE A 39 9.18 -3.86 -6.96
N THR A 40 8.62 -4.93 -6.38
CA THR A 40 7.96 -6.04 -7.11
C THR A 40 6.51 -6.27 -6.69
N SER A 41 5.97 -5.49 -5.76
CA SER A 41 4.59 -5.67 -5.31
C SER A 41 3.61 -5.27 -6.40
N LEU A 42 2.49 -5.99 -6.45
CA LEU A 42 1.40 -5.73 -7.38
C LEU A 42 0.20 -5.06 -6.71
N THR A 43 0.13 -5.06 -5.38
CA THR A 43 -1.01 -4.51 -4.65
C THR A 43 -0.58 -3.47 -3.62
N ILE A 44 -1.46 -2.49 -3.44
CA ILE A 44 -1.55 -1.67 -2.23
C ILE A 44 -2.84 -2.05 -1.53
N GLU A 45 -2.77 -2.23 -0.22
CA GLU A 45 -3.87 -2.79 0.56
C GLU A 45 -4.07 -2.04 1.87
N ARG A 46 -5.21 -2.27 2.51
CA ARG A 46 -5.49 -1.80 3.87
C ARG A 46 -6.12 -2.90 4.71
N VAL A 47 -5.87 -2.86 6.02
CA VAL A 47 -6.53 -3.73 7.00
C VAL A 47 -7.34 -2.91 8.00
N ASN A 48 -8.57 -3.33 8.27
CA ASN A 48 -9.39 -2.75 9.32
C ASN A 48 -8.95 -3.30 10.67
N VAL A 49 -8.62 -2.42 11.62
CA VAL A 49 -7.98 -2.85 12.87
C VAL A 49 -8.93 -3.52 13.86
N HIS A 50 -10.23 -3.35 13.70
CA HIS A 50 -11.23 -3.99 14.54
C HIS A 50 -11.61 -5.37 14.00
N SER A 51 -12.01 -5.42 12.73
CA SER A 51 -12.54 -6.64 12.09
C SER A 51 -11.47 -7.55 11.48
N GLY A 52 -10.27 -7.03 11.19
CA GLY A 52 -9.25 -7.74 10.42
C GLY A 52 -9.57 -7.85 8.93
N ALA A 53 -10.62 -7.18 8.44
CA ALA A 53 -10.95 -7.16 7.03
C ALA A 53 -9.81 -6.52 6.22
N VAL A 54 -9.37 -7.19 5.16
CA VAL A 54 -8.32 -6.71 4.25
C VAL A 54 -8.95 -6.33 2.92
N GLU A 55 -8.60 -5.16 2.41
CA GLU A 55 -9.08 -4.64 1.14
C GLU A 55 -7.92 -4.23 0.24
N VAL A 56 -8.04 -4.55 -1.05
CA VAL A 56 -7.10 -4.10 -2.09
C VAL A 56 -7.51 -2.70 -2.54
N LEU A 57 -6.66 -1.70 -2.26
CA LEU A 57 -6.85 -0.32 -2.68
C LEU A 57 -6.46 -0.11 -4.15
N TYR A 58 -5.41 -0.81 -4.59
CA TYR A 58 -4.92 -0.70 -5.96
C TYR A 58 -4.24 -2.00 -6.39
N GLN A 59 -4.45 -2.37 -7.66
CA GLN A 59 -3.84 -3.52 -8.32
C GLN A 59 -3.09 -3.02 -9.56
N ALA A 60 -1.75 -3.14 -9.53
CA ALA A 60 -0.89 -2.82 -10.66
C ALA A 60 -1.18 -3.74 -11.85
N ARG A 61 -0.97 -3.21 -13.06
CA ARG A 61 -1.25 -3.87 -14.34
C ARG A 61 -0.11 -3.64 -15.32
N ASN A 62 -0.17 -4.36 -16.43
CA ASN A 62 0.69 -4.16 -17.61
C ASN A 62 2.21 -4.40 -17.40
N GLY A 63 2.63 -4.80 -16.20
CA GLY A 63 4.05 -4.97 -15.85
C GLY A 63 4.54 -3.92 -14.85
N ALA A 64 3.69 -2.96 -14.45
CA ALA A 64 3.98 -2.07 -13.34
C ALA A 64 4.05 -2.82 -12.00
N HIS A 65 4.81 -2.22 -11.10
CA HIS A 65 4.85 -2.56 -9.69
C HIS A 65 4.51 -1.33 -8.86
N VAL A 66 4.05 -1.55 -7.63
CA VAL A 66 3.66 -0.49 -6.70
C VAL A 66 4.32 -0.70 -5.34
N GLY A 67 4.42 0.36 -4.56
CA GLY A 67 4.89 0.30 -3.19
C GLY A 67 4.83 1.64 -2.50
N VAL A 68 5.23 1.67 -1.22
CA VAL A 68 5.38 2.91 -0.44
C VAL A 68 4.08 3.71 -0.46
N VAL A 69 3.07 3.22 0.24
CA VAL A 69 1.78 3.92 0.39
C VAL A 69 1.81 4.91 1.54
N THR A 70 1.20 6.06 1.34
CA THR A 70 0.84 7.01 2.41
C THR A 70 -0.62 7.42 2.27
N VAL A 71 -1.23 7.77 3.41
CA VAL A 71 -2.64 8.08 3.59
C VAL A 71 -2.77 9.56 3.91
N SER A 72 -3.74 10.22 3.29
CA SER A 72 -4.10 11.60 3.62
C SER A 72 -4.66 11.67 5.05
N PRO A 73 -4.32 12.70 5.83
CA PRO A 73 -4.87 12.90 7.17
C PRO A 73 -6.33 13.39 7.18
N ASP A 74 -6.93 13.61 6.01
CA ASP A 74 -8.30 14.08 5.88
C ASP A 74 -9.28 12.95 5.58
N LEU A 75 -10.54 13.17 5.90
CA LEU A 75 -11.65 12.37 5.40
C LEU A 75 -12.30 13.05 4.18
N PRO A 76 -12.75 12.31 3.16
CA PRO A 76 -12.62 10.85 3.03
C PRO A 76 -11.16 10.41 2.79
N PRO A 77 -10.79 9.16 3.16
CA PRO A 77 -9.43 8.67 3.00
C PRO A 77 -8.96 8.74 1.54
N ARG A 78 -7.79 9.35 1.32
CA ARG A 78 -7.10 9.38 0.03
C ARG A 78 -5.73 8.74 0.19
N TYR A 79 -5.24 8.11 -0.89
CA TYR A 79 -4.01 7.33 -0.85
C TYR A 79 -3.08 7.76 -1.98
N VAL A 80 -1.78 7.79 -1.70
CA VAL A 80 -0.74 7.95 -2.72
C VAL A 80 0.29 6.85 -2.53
N CYS A 81 0.73 6.26 -3.64
CA CYS A 81 1.78 5.26 -3.65
C CYS A 81 2.75 5.53 -4.80
N ILE A 82 3.95 4.96 -4.71
CA ILE A 82 4.88 4.95 -5.82
C ILE A 82 4.39 3.90 -6.82
N HIS A 83 4.33 4.30 -8.09
CA HIS A 83 3.92 3.44 -9.18
C HIS A 83 5.05 3.33 -10.23
N GLY A 84 5.37 2.11 -10.63
CA GLY A 84 6.29 1.85 -11.73
C GLY A 84 5.68 2.24 -13.09
N PRO A 85 6.43 2.19 -14.18
CA PRO A 85 5.84 2.36 -15.50
C PRO A 85 4.93 1.17 -15.82
N GLU A 86 3.75 1.42 -16.40
CA GLU A 86 2.83 0.35 -16.82
C GLU A 86 3.41 -0.53 -17.91
N HIS A 87 4.33 -0.02 -18.74
CA HIS A 87 5.03 -0.81 -19.74
C HIS A 87 6.54 -0.58 -19.57
N PRO A 88 7.19 -1.28 -18.61
CA PRO A 88 8.62 -1.14 -18.41
C PRO A 88 9.37 -1.64 -19.66
N ASP A 89 10.10 -0.73 -20.30
CA ASP A 89 10.98 -1.00 -21.44
C ASP A 89 12.44 -1.28 -21.01
N GLY A 90 12.69 -1.27 -19.70
CA GLY A 90 14.01 -1.47 -19.10
C GLY A 90 14.81 -0.19 -18.88
N THR A 91 14.32 1.01 -19.22
CA THR A 91 15.05 2.27 -19.01
C THR A 91 14.81 2.92 -17.64
N GLY A 92 13.93 2.35 -16.80
CA GLY A 92 13.79 2.69 -15.38
C GLY A 92 12.91 3.91 -15.03
N THR A 93 12.02 4.36 -15.91
CA THR A 93 11.15 5.53 -15.65
C THR A 93 10.08 5.24 -14.58
N MET A 94 10.04 6.02 -13.48
CA MET A 94 8.95 5.94 -12.49
C MET A 94 7.90 7.05 -12.69
N THR A 95 6.63 6.76 -12.37
CA THR A 95 5.52 7.74 -12.43
C THR A 95 4.78 7.79 -11.10
N PHE A 96 4.53 8.98 -10.56
CA PHE A 96 3.68 9.12 -9.38
C PHE A 96 2.21 9.13 -9.81
N ILE A 97 1.40 8.18 -9.33
CA ILE A 97 -0.05 8.16 -9.57
C ILE A 97 -0.74 8.63 -8.30
N THR A 98 -1.53 9.70 -8.40
CA THR A 98 -2.45 10.15 -7.37
C THR A 98 -3.82 9.50 -7.61
N GLY A 99 -4.20 8.55 -6.75
CA GLY A 99 -5.54 7.95 -6.79
C GLY A 99 -6.50 8.72 -5.89
N ALA A 100 -7.39 9.52 -6.49
CA ALA A 100 -8.63 9.87 -5.82
C ALA A 100 -9.57 8.67 -5.99
N ALA A 101 -9.80 7.93 -4.90
CA ALA A 101 -10.92 6.99 -4.80
C ALA A 101 -12.17 7.77 -4.41
#